data_AF-A0A1X2GF88-F1
#
_entry.id   AF-A0A1X2GF88-F1
#
_cell.length_a   1.000
_cell.length_b   1.000
_cell.length_c   1.000
_cell.angle_alpha   90.00
_cell.angle_beta   90.00
_cell.angle_gamma   90.00
#
_symmetry.space_group_name_H-M   'P 1'
#
loop_
_entity.id
_entity.type
_entity.pdbx_description
1 polymer ?
#
loop_
_entity_poly.entity_id
_entity_poly.type
_entity_poly.pdbx_seq_one_letter_code
_entity_poly.pdbx_strand_id
1 'polypeptide(L)'
;MERQQAFIDYYITHHCDHGPANKEQHIKEEHLNNVLDTCVKPFFPVTTVMVQHDRARPVRSTGPTDDWNPPWKDQHHGFTAVDVLEWFIQAASAGDLVQDLPKLIPPLLRIMDDPTVEYKLCGVTLLRKLIARLPATIIVQYGLDSVWMDSLFRCLSYMTDNRDFDLLNETYGCLMELILKTNPAASQKRDELLHKVLMDGIVVGLRFAGHKSNYVGLFLDVLVTLVVELDASIVPYINVCLDAIHQGTHGVDVQLNFKALILLQHVMQVAWPRVPFHGPSILEILVTVWLTRMDGTDPESQQLCQQAKDLFNKLQCYCQHQKQFEANIQALKAMNPDALVPLFNA
;
A
#
# COMPACT_ATOMS: atom_id res chain seq x y z
N MET A 1 0.69 23.66 -3.13
CA MET A 1 -0.02 24.93 -3.31
C MET A 1 0.83 25.97 -4.02
N GLU A 2 2.03 26.34 -3.53
CA GLU A 2 2.86 27.37 -4.20
C GLU A 2 3.23 27.04 -5.65
N ARG A 3 3.64 25.80 -5.96
CA ARG A 3 3.98 25.38 -7.33
C ARG A 3 2.78 25.37 -8.28
N GLN A 4 1.61 24.98 -7.79
CA GLN A 4 0.37 25.01 -8.58
C GLN A 4 -0.04 26.46 -8.89
N GLN A 5 0.14 27.38 -7.93
CA GLN A 5 -0.09 28.81 -8.15
C GLN A 5 0.89 29.38 -9.19
N ALA A 6 2.17 29.01 -9.13
CA ALA A 6 3.17 29.39 -10.13
C ALA A 6 2.78 28.92 -11.54
N PHE A 7 2.26 27.69 -11.68
CA PHE A 7 1.70 27.18 -12.93
C PHE A 7 0.53 28.04 -13.42
N ILE A 8 -0.47 28.32 -12.57
CA ILE A 8 -1.66 29.09 -12.94
C ILE A 8 -1.26 30.49 -13.44
N ASP A 9 -0.36 31.16 -12.73
CA ASP A 9 0.11 32.50 -13.09
C ASP A 9 0.92 32.49 -14.40
N TYR A 10 1.79 31.49 -14.58
CA TYR A 10 2.51 31.28 -15.83
C TYR A 10 1.54 31.05 -17.00
N TYR A 11 0.55 30.17 -16.83
CA TYR A 11 -0.36 29.79 -17.91
C TYR A 11 -1.18 30.99 -18.40
N ILE A 12 -1.77 31.77 -17.50
CA ILE A 12 -2.51 32.98 -17.87
C ILE A 12 -1.62 33.97 -18.60
N THR A 13 -0.39 34.16 -18.15
CA THR A 13 0.52 35.16 -18.74
C THR A 13 0.97 34.80 -20.16
N HIS A 14 1.04 33.50 -20.49
CA HIS A 14 1.61 33.04 -21.77
C HIS A 14 0.57 32.47 -22.75
N HIS A 15 -0.62 32.12 -22.26
CA HIS A 15 -1.64 31.43 -23.06
C HIS A 15 -3.03 32.10 -23.01
N CYS A 16 -3.17 33.22 -22.29
CA CYS A 16 -4.40 34.00 -22.23
C CYS A 16 -4.12 35.48 -22.56
N ASP A 17 -4.97 36.08 -23.39
CA ASP A 17 -4.83 37.48 -23.82
C ASP A 17 -5.49 38.47 -22.85
N HIS A 18 -6.21 37.99 -21.84
CA HIS A 18 -6.88 38.83 -20.84
C HIS A 18 -6.57 38.37 -19.42
N GLY A 19 -6.61 39.28 -18.45
CA GLY A 19 -6.37 38.97 -17.03
C GLY A 19 -7.67 38.63 -16.30
N PRO A 20 -8.12 37.36 -16.25
CA PRO A 20 -9.35 37.00 -15.53
C PRO A 20 -9.23 37.27 -14.03
N ALA A 21 -10.34 37.67 -13.41
CA ALA A 21 -10.40 37.90 -11.96
C ALA A 21 -10.17 36.62 -11.15
N ASN A 22 -10.65 35.48 -11.65
CA ASN A 22 -10.35 34.15 -11.10
C ASN A 22 -9.61 33.31 -12.16
N LYS A 23 -8.27 33.33 -12.07
CA LYS A 23 -7.38 32.63 -12.99
C LYS A 23 -7.64 31.13 -13.05
N GLU A 24 -7.77 30.49 -11.89
CA GLU A 24 -7.93 29.05 -11.80
C GLU A 24 -9.25 28.59 -12.44
N GLN A 25 -10.35 29.27 -12.15
CA GLN A 25 -11.66 28.94 -12.71
C GLN A 25 -11.68 29.14 -14.23
N HIS A 26 -11.07 30.22 -14.72
CA HIS A 26 -10.97 30.47 -16.16
C HIS A 26 -10.18 29.38 -16.89
N ILE A 27 -9.04 28.91 -16.35
CA ILE A 27 -8.29 27.81 -16.97
C ILE A 27 -9.15 26.53 -17.01
N LYS A 28 -9.89 26.24 -15.93
CA LYS A 28 -10.79 25.07 -15.87
C LYS A 28 -11.89 25.10 -16.92
N GLU A 29 -12.50 26.27 -17.15
CA GLU A 29 -13.64 26.40 -18.04
C GLU A 29 -13.24 26.51 -19.52
N GLU A 30 -12.15 27.21 -19.82
CA GLU A 30 -11.81 27.59 -21.20
C GLU A 30 -10.57 26.89 -21.77
N HIS A 31 -9.66 26.42 -20.92
CA HIS A 31 -8.33 25.96 -21.35
C HIS A 31 -7.97 24.53 -20.93
N LEU A 32 -8.80 23.86 -20.12
CA LEU A 32 -8.48 22.57 -19.52
C LEU A 32 -7.97 21.54 -20.55
N ASN A 33 -8.69 21.39 -21.66
CA ASN A 33 -8.35 20.44 -22.74
C ASN A 33 -6.96 20.68 -23.39
N ASN A 34 -6.46 21.92 -23.32
CA ASN A 34 -5.17 22.31 -23.93
C ASN A 34 -4.01 22.17 -22.96
N VAL A 35 -4.24 22.21 -21.64
CA VAL A 35 -3.19 22.20 -20.61
C VAL A 35 -2.24 21.03 -20.77
N LEU A 36 -2.77 19.82 -20.98
CA LEU A 36 -1.92 18.63 -21.14
C LEU A 36 -1.07 18.68 -22.42
N ASP A 37 -1.62 19.19 -23.53
CA ASP A 37 -0.91 19.27 -24.79
C ASP A 37 0.18 20.36 -24.80
N THR A 38 -0.04 21.46 -24.08
CA THR A 38 0.91 22.59 -24.03
C THR A 38 1.94 22.46 -22.92
N CYS A 39 1.56 21.93 -21.76
CA CYS A 39 2.37 22.01 -20.53
C CYS A 39 2.87 20.66 -20.04
N VAL A 40 2.36 19.53 -20.55
CA VAL A 40 2.81 18.19 -20.14
C VAL A 40 3.47 17.47 -21.31
N LYS A 41 2.75 17.26 -22.41
CA LYS A 41 3.19 16.48 -23.56
C LYS A 41 4.58 16.85 -24.11
N PRO A 42 4.99 18.14 -24.21
CA PRO A 42 6.33 18.48 -24.71
C PRO A 42 7.47 17.96 -23.83
N PHE A 43 7.20 17.73 -22.54
CA PHE A 43 8.17 17.26 -21.56
C PHE A 43 8.23 15.71 -21.45
N PHE A 44 7.30 15.01 -22.11
CA PHE A 44 7.23 13.55 -22.20
C PHE A 44 7.33 13.12 -23.67
N PRO A 45 8.52 13.18 -24.28
CA PRO A 45 8.70 12.78 -25.67
C PRO A 45 8.33 11.31 -25.86
N VAL A 46 7.64 11.01 -26.97
CA VAL A 46 7.28 9.63 -27.32
C VAL A 46 8.55 8.86 -27.63
N THR A 47 8.98 7.99 -26.72
CA THR A 47 10.06 7.04 -26.99
C THR A 47 9.49 5.93 -27.88
N THR A 48 9.54 6.11 -29.20
CA THR A 48 9.12 5.09 -30.16
C THR A 48 10.11 3.91 -30.12
N VAL A 49 9.93 2.96 -29.21
CA VAL A 49 10.50 1.62 -29.34
C VAL A 49 9.44 0.73 -29.97
N MET A 50 9.25 0.88 -31.28
CA MET A 50 8.50 -0.11 -32.05
C MET A 50 9.33 -1.39 -32.13
N VAL A 51 8.92 -2.43 -31.41
CA VAL A 51 9.35 -3.80 -31.67
C VAL A 51 8.70 -4.25 -32.98
N GLN A 52 9.35 -3.95 -34.10
CA GLN A 52 9.04 -4.59 -35.37
C GLN A 52 9.89 -5.85 -35.50
N HIS A 53 9.21 -6.99 -35.43
CA HIS A 53 9.70 -8.26 -35.96
C HIS A 53 9.87 -8.10 -37.48
N ASP A 54 11.04 -7.71 -37.97
CA ASP A 54 11.55 -8.24 -39.24
C ASP A 54 13.04 -7.99 -39.48
N ARG A 55 13.65 -8.95 -40.19
CA ARG A 55 15.08 -9.21 -40.35
C ARG A 55 15.84 -8.16 -41.19
N ALA A 56 15.99 -6.93 -40.68
CA ALA A 56 16.99 -6.00 -41.16
C ALA A 56 17.87 -5.53 -39.98
N ARG A 57 19.20 -5.65 -40.11
CA ARG A 57 20.16 -5.22 -39.09
C ARG A 57 19.88 -3.77 -38.70
N PRO A 58 19.57 -3.47 -37.42
CA PRO A 58 19.46 -2.09 -37.00
C PRO A 58 20.87 -1.50 -36.99
N VAL A 59 21.02 -0.35 -37.65
CA VAL A 59 22.03 0.63 -37.26
C VAL A 59 21.87 0.80 -35.76
N ARG A 60 22.95 0.56 -35.00
CA ARG A 60 22.98 0.82 -33.56
C ARG A 60 22.71 2.31 -33.37
N SER A 61 21.44 2.66 -33.16
CA SER A 61 21.10 3.91 -32.50
C SER A 61 21.57 3.76 -31.06
N THR A 62 22.32 4.75 -30.62
CA THR A 62 23.08 4.81 -29.38
C THR A 62 22.15 4.81 -28.16
N GLY A 63 21.84 3.62 -27.63
CA GLY A 63 21.30 3.42 -26.28
C GLY A 63 19.99 4.16 -25.94
N PRO A 64 19.41 3.93 -24.74
CA PRO A 64 18.62 4.95 -24.11
C PRO A 64 19.59 6.11 -23.80
N THR A 65 19.31 7.31 -24.27
CA THR A 65 19.89 8.47 -23.62
C THR A 65 19.34 8.48 -22.20
N ASP A 66 20.13 7.93 -21.27
CA ASP A 66 20.02 8.19 -19.83
C ASP A 66 20.26 9.69 -19.64
N ASP A 67 19.27 10.51 -20.01
CA ASP A 67 19.20 11.87 -19.50
C ASP A 67 18.96 11.70 -17.99
N TRP A 68 20.05 11.82 -17.23
CA TRP A 68 20.04 11.83 -15.77
C TRP A 68 19.08 12.92 -15.21
N ASN A 69 18.65 13.85 -16.06
CA ASN A 69 17.68 14.88 -15.77
C ASN A 69 16.65 15.04 -16.91
N PRO A 70 15.60 14.20 -16.97
CA PRO A 70 14.59 14.30 -18.02
C PRO A 70 13.82 15.63 -17.97
N PRO A 71 13.34 16.16 -19.10
CA PRO A 71 12.73 17.50 -19.18
C PRO A 71 11.53 17.72 -18.25
N TRP A 72 10.77 16.68 -17.94
CA TRP A 72 9.60 16.79 -17.05
C TRP A 72 9.96 17.07 -15.58
N LYS A 73 11.23 16.90 -15.18
CA LYS A 73 11.73 17.25 -13.83
C LYS A 73 12.19 18.71 -13.72
N ASP A 74 12.28 19.41 -14.85
CA ASP A 74 12.76 20.78 -14.90
C ASP A 74 11.79 21.75 -14.17
N GLN A 75 12.36 22.75 -13.50
CA GLN A 75 11.69 23.74 -12.65
C GLN A 75 11.92 25.19 -13.12
N HIS A 76 12.33 25.41 -14.37
CA HIS A 76 12.64 26.75 -14.89
C HIS A 76 11.56 27.83 -14.63
N HIS A 77 10.28 27.45 -14.48
CA HIS A 77 9.18 28.37 -14.24
C HIS A 77 8.58 28.29 -12.82
N GLY A 78 9.28 27.65 -11.87
CA GLY A 78 8.80 27.45 -10.50
C GLY A 78 7.80 26.30 -10.33
N PHE A 79 7.54 25.54 -11.40
CA PHE A 79 6.74 24.32 -11.42
C PHE A 79 7.35 23.31 -12.41
N THR A 80 7.01 22.04 -12.22
CA THR A 80 7.36 20.91 -13.10
C THR A 80 6.15 20.42 -13.89
N ALA A 81 6.36 19.58 -14.91
CA ALA A 81 5.25 18.93 -15.62
C ALA A 81 4.44 17.99 -14.69
N VAL A 82 5.05 17.49 -13.61
CA VAL A 82 4.36 16.68 -12.58
C VAL A 82 3.38 17.53 -11.77
N ASP A 83 3.77 18.77 -11.42
CA ASP A 83 2.87 19.70 -10.72
C ASP A 83 1.64 20.04 -11.58
N VAL A 84 1.82 20.16 -12.90
CA VAL A 84 0.72 20.37 -13.86
C VAL A 84 -0.20 19.15 -13.94
N LEU A 85 0.37 17.94 -13.99
CA LEU A 85 -0.41 16.70 -13.96
C LEU A 85 -1.23 16.58 -12.68
N GLU A 86 -0.65 16.90 -11.52
CA GLU A 86 -1.36 16.91 -10.25
C GLU A 86 -2.53 17.89 -10.27
N TRP A 87 -2.27 19.13 -10.71
CA TRP A 87 -3.30 20.15 -10.82
C TRP A 87 -4.42 19.69 -11.75
N PHE A 88 -4.09 19.14 -12.93
CA PHE A 88 -5.07 18.66 -13.89
C PHE A 88 -5.94 17.56 -13.29
N ILE A 89 -5.33 16.55 -12.65
CA ILE A 89 -6.04 15.44 -12.01
C ILE A 89 -6.97 15.93 -10.89
N GLN A 90 -6.68 17.06 -10.24
CA GLN A 90 -7.55 17.68 -9.22
C GLN A 90 -8.64 18.55 -9.84
N ALA A 91 -8.31 19.31 -10.89
CA ALA A 91 -9.16 20.33 -11.49
C ALA A 91 -10.20 19.76 -12.46
N ALA A 92 -9.84 18.75 -13.24
CA ALA A 92 -10.67 18.16 -14.29
C ALA A 92 -11.91 17.48 -13.71
N SER A 93 -13.03 17.39 -14.44
CA SER A 93 -14.18 16.56 -14.05
C SER A 93 -13.91 15.07 -14.34
N ALA A 94 -14.75 14.16 -13.84
CA ALA A 94 -14.60 12.74 -14.15
C ALA A 94 -14.74 12.47 -15.68
N GLY A 95 -15.56 13.24 -16.39
CA GLY A 95 -15.70 13.15 -17.85
C GLY A 95 -14.43 13.57 -18.57
N ASP A 96 -13.83 14.69 -18.14
CA ASP A 96 -12.59 15.21 -18.72
C ASP A 96 -11.42 14.22 -18.50
N LEU A 97 -11.34 13.62 -17.30
CA LEU A 97 -10.33 12.60 -17.00
C LEU A 97 -10.45 11.36 -17.90
N VAL A 98 -11.68 10.95 -18.25
CA VAL A 98 -11.90 9.84 -19.18
C VAL A 98 -11.51 10.23 -20.61
N GLN A 99 -11.86 11.44 -21.03
CA GLN A 99 -11.53 11.96 -22.36
C GLN A 99 -10.01 12.07 -22.57
N ASP A 100 -9.28 12.62 -21.60
CA ASP A 100 -7.84 12.84 -21.69
C ASP A 100 -7.00 11.69 -21.12
N LEU A 101 -7.62 10.56 -20.76
CA LEU A 101 -6.94 9.39 -20.21
C LEU A 101 -5.75 8.91 -21.06
N PRO A 102 -5.83 8.86 -22.42
CA PRO A 102 -4.69 8.49 -23.26
C PRO A 102 -3.48 9.43 -23.15
N LYS A 103 -3.71 10.70 -22.76
CA LYS A 103 -2.65 11.69 -22.55
C LYS A 103 -2.06 11.60 -21.14
N LEU A 104 -2.83 11.13 -20.16
CA LEU A 104 -2.40 11.00 -18.76
C LEU A 104 -1.58 9.74 -18.51
N ILE A 105 -1.92 8.61 -19.16
CA ILE A 105 -1.30 7.31 -18.87
C ILE A 105 0.22 7.30 -19.14
N PRO A 106 0.73 7.72 -20.32
CA PRO A 106 2.16 7.62 -20.59
C PRO A 106 3.03 8.44 -19.62
N PRO A 107 2.70 9.71 -19.31
CA PRO A 107 3.42 10.47 -18.29
C PRO A 107 3.38 9.82 -16.91
N LEU A 108 2.22 9.33 -16.47
CA LEU A 108 2.09 8.66 -15.16
C LEU A 108 2.98 7.42 -15.06
N LEU A 109 2.95 6.55 -16.07
CA LEU A 109 3.81 5.36 -16.10
C LEU A 109 5.30 5.74 -16.14
N ARG A 110 5.66 6.77 -16.91
CA ARG A 110 7.04 7.25 -16.98
C ARG A 110 7.55 7.77 -15.64
N ILE A 111 6.72 8.48 -14.88
CA ILE A 111 7.04 8.96 -13.52
C ILE A 111 7.18 7.75 -12.56
N MET A 112 6.28 6.78 -12.64
CA MET A 112 6.33 5.56 -11.81
C MET A 112 7.54 4.66 -12.13
N ASP A 113 8.05 4.70 -13.34
CA ASP A 113 9.25 3.96 -13.75
C ASP A 113 10.55 4.71 -13.42
N ASP A 114 10.50 5.93 -12.88
CA ASP A 114 11.70 6.70 -12.52
C ASP A 114 12.56 5.99 -11.47
N PRO A 115 13.91 6.00 -11.56
CA PRO A 115 14.76 5.34 -10.57
C PRO A 115 14.72 6.01 -9.18
N THR A 116 14.26 7.26 -9.09
CA THR A 116 14.21 8.05 -7.86
C THR A 116 12.91 7.75 -7.10
N VAL A 117 13.03 7.36 -5.83
CA VAL A 117 11.89 6.94 -4.98
C VAL A 117 10.84 8.05 -4.83
N GLU A 118 11.27 9.31 -4.73
CA GLU A 118 10.39 10.46 -4.56
C GLU A 118 9.46 10.66 -5.77
N TYR A 119 9.98 10.44 -6.99
CA TYR A 119 9.16 10.51 -8.20
C TYR A 119 8.24 9.30 -8.32
N LYS A 120 8.69 8.10 -7.94
CA LYS A 120 7.81 6.93 -7.86
C LYS A 120 6.64 7.17 -6.92
N LEU A 121 6.92 7.66 -5.70
CA LEU A 121 5.89 7.98 -4.70
C LEU A 121 4.89 9.00 -5.25
N CYS A 122 5.39 10.04 -5.92
CA CYS A 122 4.53 11.02 -6.59
C CYS A 122 3.65 10.34 -7.66
N GLY A 123 4.23 9.49 -8.51
CA GLY A 123 3.50 8.72 -9.52
C GLY A 123 2.39 7.85 -8.94
N VAL A 124 2.69 7.09 -7.87
CA VAL A 124 1.70 6.26 -7.16
C VAL A 124 0.60 7.12 -6.54
N THR A 125 0.95 8.25 -5.91
CA THR A 125 -0.01 9.18 -5.31
C THR A 125 -0.97 9.75 -6.37
N LEU A 126 -0.43 10.16 -7.53
CA LEU A 126 -1.23 10.65 -8.65
C LEU A 126 -2.13 9.56 -9.23
N LEU A 127 -1.60 8.35 -9.37
CA LEU A 127 -2.36 7.20 -9.82
C LEU A 127 -3.53 6.90 -8.89
N ARG A 128 -3.31 6.88 -7.56
CA ARG A 128 -4.39 6.65 -6.59
C ARG A 128 -5.48 7.71 -6.65
N LYS A 129 -5.11 8.98 -6.78
CA LYS A 129 -6.06 10.09 -7.01
C LYS A 129 -6.87 9.87 -8.29
N LEU A 130 -6.22 9.45 -9.38
CA LEU A 130 -6.89 9.15 -10.64
C LEU A 130 -7.86 7.95 -10.50
N ILE A 131 -7.42 6.86 -9.86
CA ILE A 131 -8.23 5.67 -9.59
C ILE A 131 -9.48 6.05 -8.80
N ALA A 132 -9.36 6.87 -7.74
CA ALA A 132 -10.50 7.29 -6.94
C ALA A 132 -11.60 7.98 -7.76
N ARG A 133 -11.20 8.74 -8.80
CA ARG A 133 -12.12 9.55 -9.62
C ARG A 133 -12.67 8.85 -10.86
N LEU A 134 -11.97 7.84 -11.39
CA LEU A 134 -12.42 7.11 -12.57
C LEU A 134 -13.48 6.06 -12.23
N PRO A 135 -14.49 5.83 -13.11
CA PRO A 135 -15.38 4.69 -12.98
C PRO A 135 -14.62 3.37 -13.16
N ALA A 136 -14.95 2.35 -12.36
CA ALA A 136 -14.34 1.02 -12.46
C ALA A 136 -14.48 0.40 -13.87
N THR A 137 -15.62 0.62 -14.51
CA THR A 137 -15.90 0.14 -15.88
C THR A 137 -14.91 0.68 -16.90
N ILE A 138 -14.53 1.95 -16.79
CA ILE A 138 -13.53 2.57 -17.67
C ILE A 138 -12.17 1.93 -17.44
N ILE A 139 -11.74 1.80 -16.18
CA ILE A 139 -10.43 1.21 -15.84
C ILE A 139 -10.29 -0.18 -16.46
N VAL A 140 -11.31 -1.03 -16.30
CA VAL A 140 -11.31 -2.41 -16.82
C VAL A 140 -11.45 -2.44 -18.35
N GLN A 141 -12.33 -1.63 -18.94
CA GLN A 141 -12.58 -1.61 -20.38
C GLN A 141 -11.33 -1.26 -21.19
N TYR A 142 -10.51 -0.34 -20.67
CA TYR A 142 -9.25 0.05 -21.31
C TYR A 142 -8.05 -0.83 -20.88
N GLY A 143 -8.27 -1.87 -20.07
CA GLY A 143 -7.21 -2.76 -19.59
C GLY A 143 -6.16 -2.06 -18.71
N LEU A 144 -6.55 -0.99 -18.02
CA LEU A 144 -5.63 -0.19 -17.21
C LEU A 144 -5.38 -0.83 -15.85
N ASP A 145 -6.31 -1.67 -15.37
CA ASP A 145 -6.15 -2.44 -14.13
C ASP A 145 -4.86 -3.26 -14.16
N SER A 146 -4.61 -4.03 -15.22
CA SER A 146 -3.41 -4.86 -15.34
C SER A 146 -2.12 -4.03 -15.44
N VAL A 147 -2.11 -2.99 -16.29
CA VAL A 147 -0.93 -2.14 -16.51
C VAL A 147 -0.52 -1.41 -15.23
N TRP A 148 -1.49 -0.89 -14.48
CA TRP A 148 -1.24 -0.22 -13.22
C TRP A 148 -0.83 -1.20 -12.13
N MET A 149 -1.48 -2.37 -12.03
CA MET A 149 -1.06 -3.41 -11.10
C MET A 149 0.38 -3.83 -11.33
N ASP A 150 0.78 -4.10 -12.58
CA ASP A 150 2.17 -4.50 -12.89
C ASP A 150 3.19 -3.44 -12.46
N SER A 151 2.84 -2.16 -12.62
CA SER A 151 3.71 -1.04 -12.23
C SER A 151 3.77 -0.87 -10.70
N LEU A 152 2.65 -1.06 -10.01
CA LEU A 152 2.57 -1.03 -8.55
C LEU A 152 3.29 -2.22 -7.90
N PHE A 153 3.15 -3.44 -8.45
CA PHE A 153 3.89 -4.62 -7.95
C PHE A 153 5.40 -4.43 -8.07
N ARG A 154 5.91 -3.75 -9.12
CA ARG A 154 7.34 -3.39 -9.18
C ARG A 154 7.78 -2.48 -8.03
N CYS A 155 6.91 -1.55 -7.61
CA CYS A 155 7.20 -0.64 -6.50
C CYS A 155 7.30 -1.38 -5.15
N LEU A 156 6.64 -2.54 -4.99
CA LEU A 156 6.78 -3.34 -3.77
C LEU A 156 8.19 -3.85 -3.54
N SER A 157 9.05 -3.94 -4.57
CA SER A 157 10.45 -4.36 -4.40
C SER A 157 11.36 -3.35 -3.68
N TYR A 158 10.88 -2.12 -3.43
CA TYR A 158 11.63 -1.06 -2.77
C TYR A 158 11.58 -1.21 -1.25
N MET A 159 12.53 -1.94 -0.69
CA MET A 159 12.58 -2.27 0.75
C MET A 159 13.96 -2.06 1.38
N THR A 160 14.88 -1.39 0.67
CA THR A 160 16.29 -1.33 1.06
C THR A 160 16.53 -0.28 2.13
N ASP A 161 15.91 0.89 2.01
CA ASP A 161 16.15 2.07 2.85
C ASP A 161 14.84 2.61 3.41
N ASN A 162 14.88 3.23 4.59
CA ASN A 162 13.73 3.82 5.28
C ASN A 162 13.00 4.86 4.43
N ARG A 163 13.69 5.52 3.49
CA ARG A 163 13.06 6.42 2.50
C ARG A 163 12.03 5.72 1.60
N ASP A 164 12.12 4.40 1.45
CA ASP A 164 11.20 3.61 0.65
C ASP A 164 9.86 3.37 1.37
N PHE A 165 9.80 3.62 2.69
CA PHE A 165 8.63 3.34 3.50
C PHE A 165 7.36 4.03 2.97
N ASP A 166 7.48 5.33 2.66
CA ASP A 166 6.33 6.11 2.15
C ASP A 166 5.86 5.59 0.79
N LEU A 167 6.80 5.19 -0.08
CA LEU A 167 6.49 4.56 -1.35
C LEU A 167 5.72 3.25 -1.16
N LEU A 168 6.19 2.36 -0.27
CA LEU A 168 5.51 1.09 -0.01
C LEU A 168 4.11 1.30 0.58
N ASN A 169 4.00 2.17 1.58
CA ASN A 169 2.72 2.47 2.22
C ASN A 169 1.68 2.95 1.19
N GLU A 170 2.07 3.91 0.35
CA GLU A 170 1.21 4.45 -0.69
C GLU A 170 0.91 3.40 -1.78
N THR A 171 1.88 2.55 -2.11
CA THR A 171 1.73 1.47 -3.10
C THR A 171 0.72 0.41 -2.63
N TYR A 172 0.79 -0.03 -1.38
CA TYR A 172 -0.18 -0.98 -0.83
C TYR A 172 -1.59 -0.37 -0.82
N GLY A 173 -1.74 0.88 -0.36
CA GLY A 173 -3.02 1.57 -0.39
C GLY A 173 -3.60 1.66 -1.80
N CYS A 174 -2.77 2.07 -2.77
CA CYS A 174 -3.17 2.16 -4.17
C CYS A 174 -3.53 0.80 -4.79
N LEU A 175 -2.78 -0.26 -4.49
CA LEU A 175 -3.07 -1.63 -4.96
C LEU A 175 -4.41 -2.13 -4.43
N MET A 176 -4.65 -1.98 -3.12
CA MET A 176 -5.89 -2.43 -2.50
C MET A 176 -7.09 -1.68 -3.08
N GLU A 177 -7.01 -0.36 -3.21
CA GLU A 177 -8.07 0.43 -3.83
C GLU A 177 -8.33 0.01 -5.28
N LEU A 178 -7.28 -0.21 -6.08
CA LEU A 178 -7.43 -0.66 -7.46
C LEU A 178 -8.10 -2.03 -7.55
N ILE A 179 -7.63 -3.01 -6.76
CA ILE A 179 -8.14 -4.38 -6.77
C ILE A 179 -9.61 -4.40 -6.36
N LEU A 180 -9.93 -3.77 -5.22
CA LEU A 180 -11.28 -3.75 -4.65
C LEU A 180 -12.27 -2.98 -5.52
N LYS A 181 -11.80 -1.94 -6.23
CA LYS A 181 -12.65 -1.14 -7.12
C LYS A 181 -12.93 -1.82 -8.45
N THR A 182 -11.95 -2.51 -9.03
CA THR A 182 -12.05 -3.09 -10.38
C THR A 182 -12.55 -4.53 -10.41
N ASN A 183 -12.53 -5.24 -9.27
CA ASN A 183 -12.94 -6.63 -9.19
C ASN A 183 -14.08 -6.80 -8.16
N PRO A 184 -15.25 -7.35 -8.58
CA PRO A 184 -16.37 -7.57 -7.66
C PRO A 184 -15.98 -8.42 -6.44
N ALA A 185 -16.68 -8.20 -5.33
CA ALA A 185 -16.57 -9.05 -4.15
C ALA A 185 -16.86 -10.52 -4.50
N ALA A 186 -16.13 -11.43 -3.88
CA ALA A 186 -16.19 -12.88 -4.12
C ALA A 186 -15.87 -13.32 -5.57
N SER A 187 -15.28 -12.45 -6.40
CA SER A 187 -14.76 -12.89 -7.70
C SER A 187 -13.42 -13.61 -7.53
N GLN A 188 -13.23 -14.73 -8.23
CA GLN A 188 -11.99 -15.49 -8.19
C GLN A 188 -10.76 -14.64 -8.54
N LYS A 189 -10.89 -13.75 -9.55
CA LYS A 189 -9.81 -12.83 -9.95
C LYS A 189 -9.41 -11.90 -8.79
N ARG A 190 -10.37 -11.43 -7.99
CA ARG A 190 -10.09 -10.60 -6.82
C ARG A 190 -9.26 -11.37 -5.80
N ASP A 191 -9.67 -12.59 -5.46
CA ASP A 191 -8.95 -13.43 -4.49
C ASP A 191 -7.53 -13.76 -4.97
N GLU A 192 -7.36 -14.09 -6.26
CA GLU A 192 -6.06 -14.32 -6.88
C GLU A 192 -5.13 -13.10 -6.76
N LEU A 193 -5.66 -11.89 -6.99
CA LEU A 193 -4.90 -10.66 -6.86
C LEU A 193 -4.54 -10.33 -5.41
N LEU A 194 -5.47 -10.54 -4.46
CA LEU A 194 -5.21 -10.35 -3.04
C LEU A 194 -4.19 -11.38 -2.52
N HIS A 195 -4.25 -12.63 -2.96
CA HIS A 195 -3.21 -13.63 -2.70
C HIS A 195 -1.86 -13.20 -3.28
N LYS A 196 -1.84 -12.57 -4.47
CA LYS A 196 -0.62 -12.02 -5.03
C LYS A 196 -0.04 -10.89 -4.16
N VAL A 197 -0.88 -9.99 -3.62
CA VAL A 197 -0.41 -8.96 -2.66
C VAL A 197 0.18 -9.61 -1.39
N LEU A 198 -0.46 -10.67 -0.88
CA LEU A 198 0.05 -11.43 0.25
C LEU A 198 1.41 -12.06 -0.04
N MET A 199 1.55 -12.75 -1.17
CA MET A 199 2.75 -13.53 -1.50
C MET A 199 3.89 -12.66 -2.01
N ASP A 200 3.63 -11.81 -3.00
CA ASP A 200 4.66 -11.02 -3.67
C ASP A 200 4.98 -9.72 -2.91
N GLY A 201 4.02 -9.24 -2.10
CA GLY A 201 4.18 -8.06 -1.25
C GLY A 201 4.59 -8.44 0.17
N ILE A 202 3.68 -9.05 0.93
CA ILE A 202 3.85 -9.21 2.38
C ILE A 202 4.88 -10.28 2.75
N VAL A 203 4.81 -11.49 2.19
CA VAL A 203 5.75 -12.57 2.53
C VAL A 203 7.18 -12.15 2.15
N VAL A 204 7.35 -11.57 0.98
CA VAL A 204 8.63 -10.98 0.53
C VAL A 204 9.04 -9.84 1.45
N GLY A 205 8.11 -8.94 1.80
CA GLY A 205 8.29 -7.82 2.71
C GLY A 205 8.83 -8.22 4.07
N LEU A 206 8.16 -9.16 4.73
CA LEU A 206 8.57 -9.68 6.03
C LEU A 206 9.95 -10.35 5.95
N ARG A 207 10.27 -11.03 4.86
CA ARG A 207 11.59 -11.65 4.67
C ARG A 207 12.72 -10.63 4.60
N PHE A 208 12.52 -9.51 3.90
CA PHE A 208 13.58 -8.51 3.66
C PHE A 208 13.60 -7.38 4.68
N ALA A 209 12.44 -6.97 5.20
CA ALA A 209 12.27 -5.81 6.08
C ALA A 209 11.58 -6.14 7.42
N GLY A 210 11.30 -7.40 7.74
CA GLY A 210 10.63 -7.82 8.98
C GLY A 210 11.40 -7.57 10.28
N HIS A 211 12.65 -7.09 10.19
CA HIS A 211 13.44 -6.64 11.34
C HIS A 211 13.31 -5.12 11.61
N LYS A 212 12.64 -4.38 10.72
CA LYS A 212 12.45 -2.92 10.83
C LYS A 212 11.01 -2.66 11.33
N SER A 213 10.87 -2.07 12.52
CA SER A 213 9.57 -1.94 13.21
C SER A 213 8.50 -1.18 12.42
N ASN A 214 8.89 -0.12 11.71
CA ASN A 214 8.00 0.65 10.84
C ASN A 214 7.41 -0.23 9.72
N TYR A 215 8.24 -1.04 9.04
CA TYR A 215 7.76 -1.95 7.98
C TYR A 215 6.87 -3.05 8.54
N VAL A 216 7.23 -3.64 9.69
CA VAL A 216 6.36 -4.62 10.36
C VAL A 216 4.99 -4.01 10.65
N GLY A 217 4.95 -2.78 11.18
CA GLY A 217 3.70 -2.05 11.42
C GLY A 217 2.85 -1.90 10.15
N LEU A 218 3.47 -1.50 9.03
CA LEU A 218 2.81 -1.43 7.74
C LEU A 218 2.27 -2.80 7.28
N PHE A 219 3.09 -3.86 7.37
CA PHE A 219 2.65 -5.20 6.95
C PHE A 219 1.50 -5.73 7.79
N LEU A 220 1.48 -5.45 9.10
CA LEU A 220 0.37 -5.81 9.97
C LEU A 220 -0.93 -5.11 9.55
N ASP A 221 -0.88 -3.81 9.24
CA ASP A 221 -2.06 -3.06 8.77
C ASP A 221 -2.61 -3.62 7.45
N VAL A 222 -1.72 -3.92 6.50
CA VAL A 222 -2.11 -4.52 5.22
C VAL A 222 -2.65 -5.93 5.43
N LEU A 223 -2.04 -6.75 6.31
CA LEU A 223 -2.52 -8.08 6.64
C LEU A 223 -3.90 -8.08 7.29
N VAL A 224 -4.21 -7.13 8.17
CA VAL A 224 -5.57 -6.99 8.73
C VAL A 224 -6.57 -6.80 7.60
N THR A 225 -6.26 -5.93 6.64
CA THR A 225 -7.12 -5.69 5.48
C THR A 225 -7.24 -6.97 4.64
N LEU A 226 -6.14 -7.67 4.38
CA LEU A 226 -6.16 -8.93 3.61
C LEU A 226 -6.97 -10.03 4.30
N VAL A 227 -6.86 -10.19 5.62
CA VAL A 227 -7.64 -11.18 6.39
C VAL A 227 -9.14 -10.89 6.27
N VAL A 228 -9.53 -9.62 6.34
CA VAL A 228 -10.93 -9.20 6.18
C VAL A 228 -11.43 -9.46 4.76
N GLU A 229 -10.63 -9.15 3.75
CA GLU A 229 -11.06 -9.22 2.34
C GLU A 229 -10.97 -10.63 1.74
N LEU A 230 -10.07 -11.49 2.23
CA LEU A 230 -9.93 -12.89 1.81
C LEU A 230 -10.80 -13.85 2.62
N ASP A 231 -11.19 -13.47 3.85
CA ASP A 231 -11.96 -14.30 4.77
C ASP A 231 -11.40 -15.74 4.84
N ALA A 232 -12.22 -16.78 4.67
CA ALA A 232 -11.80 -18.18 4.78
C ALA A 232 -10.62 -18.55 3.84
N SER A 233 -10.38 -17.81 2.76
CA SER A 233 -9.24 -18.02 1.86
C SER A 233 -7.88 -17.73 2.52
N ILE A 234 -7.85 -17.06 3.68
CA ILE A 234 -6.60 -16.82 4.42
C ILE A 234 -6.10 -18.06 5.20
N VAL A 235 -6.94 -19.07 5.38
CA VAL A 235 -6.64 -20.24 6.22
C VAL A 235 -5.33 -20.96 5.86
N PRO A 236 -4.96 -21.15 4.58
CA PRO A 236 -3.66 -21.74 4.21
C PRO A 236 -2.45 -20.88 4.64
N TYR A 237 -2.67 -19.60 4.93
CA TYR A 237 -1.64 -18.60 5.20
C TYR A 237 -1.60 -18.16 6.67
N ILE A 238 -2.26 -18.89 7.58
CA ILE A 238 -2.23 -18.59 9.02
C ILE A 238 -0.80 -18.46 9.54
N ASN A 239 0.12 -19.34 9.12
CA ASN A 239 1.51 -19.26 9.55
C ASN A 239 2.18 -17.94 9.14
N VAL A 240 1.91 -17.42 7.95
CA VAL A 240 2.42 -16.11 7.51
C VAL A 240 1.90 -15.00 8.44
N CYS A 241 0.62 -15.07 8.81
CA CYS A 241 0.04 -14.10 9.73
C CYS A 241 0.67 -14.22 11.13
N LEU A 242 0.83 -15.44 11.65
CA LEU A 242 1.45 -15.67 12.95
C LEU A 242 2.91 -15.21 12.97
N ASP A 243 3.70 -15.46 11.92
CA ASP A 243 5.08 -14.99 11.81
C ASP A 243 5.15 -13.45 11.87
N ALA A 244 4.24 -12.76 11.18
CA ALA A 244 4.14 -11.30 11.24
C ALA A 244 3.72 -10.80 12.65
N ILE A 245 2.76 -11.47 13.28
CA ILE A 245 2.30 -11.16 14.64
C ILE A 245 3.46 -11.36 15.63
N HIS A 246 4.22 -12.45 15.53
CA HIS A 246 5.40 -12.67 16.35
C HIS A 246 6.38 -11.49 16.21
N GLN A 247 6.75 -11.11 14.98
CA GLN A 247 7.61 -9.94 14.76
C GLN A 247 7.06 -8.65 15.36
N GLY A 248 5.73 -8.44 15.32
CA GLY A 248 5.07 -7.26 15.89
C GLY A 248 4.89 -7.27 17.41
N THR A 249 4.99 -8.44 18.04
CA THR A 249 4.88 -8.57 19.50
C THR A 249 6.23 -8.52 20.21
N HIS A 250 7.32 -8.79 19.50
CA HIS A 250 8.66 -8.60 20.00
C HIS A 250 9.05 -7.11 20.01
N GLY A 251 9.13 -6.50 21.19
CA GLY A 251 9.70 -5.16 21.36
C GLY A 251 8.93 -4.27 22.32
N VAL A 252 9.48 -3.08 22.55
CA VAL A 252 8.92 -2.07 23.46
C VAL A 252 7.90 -1.14 22.79
N ASP A 253 7.71 -1.24 21.47
CA ASP A 253 6.72 -0.44 20.74
C ASP A 253 5.29 -0.91 21.02
N VAL A 254 4.56 -0.09 21.79
CA VAL A 254 3.20 -0.37 22.22
C VAL A 254 2.23 -0.39 21.05
N GLN A 255 2.39 0.51 20.09
CA GLN A 255 1.50 0.64 18.93
C GLN A 255 1.66 -0.56 18.00
N LEU A 256 2.89 -1.06 17.85
CA LEU A 256 3.15 -2.28 17.09
C LEU A 256 2.50 -3.51 17.74
N ASN A 257 2.58 -3.64 19.07
CA ASN A 257 1.91 -4.72 19.79
C ASN A 257 0.39 -4.68 19.61
N PHE A 258 -0.23 -3.48 19.62
CA PHE A 258 -1.66 -3.34 19.33
C PHE A 258 -2.02 -3.85 17.94
N LYS A 259 -1.28 -3.42 16.91
CA LYS A 259 -1.49 -3.89 15.53
C LYS A 259 -1.40 -5.40 15.44
N ALA A 260 -0.42 -6.00 16.13
CA ALA A 260 -0.23 -7.45 16.16
C ALA A 260 -1.42 -8.17 16.84
N LEU A 261 -1.92 -7.69 17.97
CA LEU A 261 -3.09 -8.27 18.63
C LEU A 261 -4.40 -8.06 17.85
N ILE A 262 -4.54 -6.94 17.14
CA ILE A 262 -5.67 -6.70 16.22
C ILE A 262 -5.63 -7.74 15.10
N LEU A 263 -4.48 -7.98 14.47
CA LEU A 263 -4.35 -9.02 13.45
C LEU A 263 -4.66 -10.40 14.01
N LEU A 264 -4.12 -10.74 15.18
CA LEU A 264 -4.40 -12.01 15.85
C LEU A 264 -5.89 -12.22 16.09
N GLN A 265 -6.60 -11.18 16.53
CA GLN A 265 -8.05 -11.24 16.72
C GLN A 265 -8.79 -11.61 15.43
N HIS A 266 -8.46 -10.97 14.31
CA HIS A 266 -9.10 -11.23 13.02
C HIS A 266 -8.78 -12.65 12.52
N VAL A 267 -7.51 -13.06 12.61
CA VAL A 267 -7.08 -14.43 12.24
C VAL A 267 -7.82 -15.47 13.06
N MET A 268 -7.94 -15.28 14.38
CA MET A 268 -8.66 -16.21 15.24
C MET A 268 -10.15 -16.30 14.92
N GLN A 269 -10.77 -15.18 14.51
CA GLN A 269 -12.19 -15.14 14.15
C GLN A 269 -12.47 -15.85 12.83
N VAL A 270 -11.66 -15.57 11.80
CA VAL A 270 -11.83 -16.12 10.44
C VAL A 270 -11.39 -17.58 10.38
N ALA A 271 -10.27 -17.91 11.02
CA ALA A 271 -9.65 -19.23 10.96
C ALA A 271 -9.89 -20.09 12.21
N TRP A 272 -10.95 -19.81 12.98
CA TRP A 272 -11.26 -20.51 14.24
C TRP A 272 -11.23 -22.06 14.16
N PRO A 273 -11.64 -22.74 13.05
CA PRO A 273 -11.58 -24.20 13.00
C PRO A 273 -10.13 -24.74 12.98
N ARG A 274 -9.16 -23.89 12.60
CA ARG A 274 -7.74 -24.23 12.52
C ARG A 274 -6.93 -23.69 13.68
N VAL A 275 -7.44 -22.70 14.44
CA VAL A 275 -6.79 -22.15 15.64
C VAL A 275 -6.25 -23.23 16.59
N PRO A 276 -6.96 -24.35 16.87
CA PRO A 276 -6.44 -25.36 17.79
C PRO A 276 -5.12 -26.00 17.33
N PHE A 277 -4.82 -26.05 16.03
CA PHE A 277 -3.54 -26.58 15.54
C PHE A 277 -2.37 -25.60 15.76
N HIS A 278 -2.67 -24.32 15.92
CA HIS A 278 -1.70 -23.25 16.17
C HIS A 278 -1.73 -22.75 17.63
N GLY A 279 -2.46 -23.44 18.52
CA GLY A 279 -2.65 -23.06 19.91
C GLY A 279 -1.36 -22.73 20.67
N PRO A 280 -0.29 -23.54 20.57
CA PRO A 280 0.99 -23.23 21.21
C PRO A 280 1.63 -21.92 20.75
N SER A 281 1.64 -21.65 19.43
CA SER A 281 2.20 -20.41 18.88
C SER A 281 1.38 -19.19 19.30
N ILE A 282 0.05 -19.29 19.27
CA ILE A 282 -0.82 -18.19 19.73
C ILE A 282 -0.62 -17.96 21.24
N LEU A 283 -0.48 -19.01 22.03
CA LEU A 283 -0.20 -18.91 23.47
C LEU A 283 1.14 -18.20 23.73
N GLU A 284 2.18 -18.54 22.97
CA GLU A 284 3.49 -17.88 23.05
C GLU A 284 3.40 -16.38 22.76
N ILE A 285 2.65 -15.98 21.72
CA ILE A 285 2.40 -14.57 21.38
C ILE A 285 1.75 -13.83 22.56
N LEU A 286 0.66 -14.39 23.11
CA LEU A 286 -0.09 -13.77 24.21
C LEU A 286 0.76 -13.64 25.48
N VAL A 287 1.53 -14.67 25.82
CA VAL A 287 2.45 -14.66 26.95
C VAL A 287 3.56 -13.64 26.73
N THR A 288 4.11 -13.53 25.51
CA THR A 288 5.16 -12.57 25.18
C THR A 288 4.68 -11.14 25.39
N VAL A 289 3.51 -10.78 24.87
CA VAL A 289 2.93 -9.43 25.07
C VAL A 289 2.63 -9.19 26.55
N TRP A 290 2.05 -10.17 27.24
CA TRP A 290 1.75 -10.06 28.66
C TRP A 290 2.99 -9.77 29.50
N LEU A 291 4.03 -10.59 29.38
CA LEU A 291 5.27 -10.44 30.15
C LEU A 291 5.98 -9.12 29.84
N THR A 292 5.84 -8.61 28.61
CA THR A 292 6.45 -7.33 28.21
C THR A 292 5.71 -6.12 28.80
N ARG A 293 4.42 -6.26 29.13
CA ARG A 293 3.54 -5.12 29.48
C ARG A 293 2.93 -5.16 30.88
N MET A 294 3.00 -6.29 31.58
CA MET A 294 2.34 -6.46 32.88
C MET A 294 2.81 -5.48 33.97
N ASP A 295 4.06 -5.02 33.91
CA ASP A 295 4.62 -4.04 34.84
C ASP A 295 4.34 -2.58 34.41
N GLY A 296 3.75 -2.38 33.23
CA GLY A 296 3.41 -1.07 32.68
C GLY A 296 2.26 -0.43 33.44
N THR A 297 2.49 0.78 33.95
CA THR A 297 1.46 1.58 34.66
C THR A 297 0.69 2.50 33.73
N ASP A 298 1.13 2.65 32.48
CA ASP A 298 0.47 3.47 31.48
C ASP A 298 -0.84 2.81 30.99
N PRO A 299 -1.85 3.62 30.60
CA PRO A 299 -3.13 3.10 30.13
C PRO A 299 -3.03 2.16 28.92
N GLU A 300 -2.05 2.39 28.04
CA GLU A 300 -1.88 1.60 26.82
C GLU A 300 -1.40 0.18 27.13
N SER A 301 -0.43 0.03 28.03
CA SER A 301 0.03 -1.27 28.55
C SER A 301 -1.10 -2.03 29.25
N GLN A 302 -1.91 -1.36 30.07
CA GLN A 302 -3.07 -1.98 30.73
C GLN A 302 -4.10 -2.48 29.71
N GLN A 303 -4.37 -1.69 28.67
CA GLN A 303 -5.28 -2.08 27.60
C GLN A 303 -4.74 -3.27 26.79
N LEU A 304 -3.44 -3.32 26.49
CA LEU A 304 -2.82 -4.50 25.86
C LEU A 304 -2.94 -5.76 26.72
N CYS A 305 -2.68 -5.65 28.03
CA CYS A 305 -2.84 -6.75 28.96
C CYS A 305 -4.30 -7.25 29.01
N GLN A 306 -5.28 -6.34 28.97
CA GLN A 306 -6.69 -6.72 28.89
C GLN A 306 -7.03 -7.41 27.56
N GLN A 307 -6.55 -6.88 26.43
CA GLN A 307 -6.77 -7.49 25.13
C GLN A 307 -6.13 -8.88 25.02
N ALA A 308 -4.94 -9.07 25.60
CA ALA A 308 -4.28 -10.38 25.67
C ALA A 308 -5.11 -11.40 26.48
N LYS A 309 -5.72 -10.98 27.60
CA LYS A 309 -6.65 -11.81 28.38
C LYS A 309 -7.89 -12.19 27.58
N ASP A 310 -8.52 -11.22 26.91
CA ASP A 310 -9.72 -11.47 26.11
C ASP A 310 -9.45 -12.46 24.97
N LEU A 311 -8.28 -12.34 24.33
CA LEU A 311 -7.85 -13.27 23.28
C LEU A 311 -7.47 -14.65 23.84
N PHE A 312 -6.86 -14.71 25.02
CA PHE A 312 -6.61 -15.97 25.72
C PHE A 312 -7.91 -16.72 26.04
N ASN A 313 -8.92 -16.02 26.54
CA ASN A 313 -10.22 -16.62 26.85
C ASN A 313 -10.89 -17.19 25.58
N LYS A 314 -10.80 -16.49 24.45
CA LYS A 314 -11.23 -17.02 23.14
C LYS A 314 -10.41 -18.24 22.73
N LEU A 315 -9.09 -18.21 22.89
CA LEU A 315 -8.21 -19.32 22.57
C LEU A 315 -8.58 -20.58 23.38
N GLN A 316 -8.85 -20.41 24.68
CA GLN A 316 -9.25 -21.51 25.55
C GLN A 316 -10.55 -22.17 25.08
N CYS A 317 -11.55 -21.38 24.66
CA CYS A 317 -12.78 -21.90 24.06
C CYS A 317 -12.51 -22.73 22.80
N TYR A 318 -11.61 -22.28 21.92
CA TYR A 318 -11.26 -23.04 20.72
C TYR A 318 -10.48 -24.33 21.03
N CYS A 319 -9.64 -24.31 22.06
CA CYS A 319 -8.74 -25.41 22.42
C CYS A 319 -9.27 -26.34 23.52
N GLN A 320 -10.52 -26.19 23.98
CA GLN A 320 -11.09 -26.88 25.15
C GLN A 320 -10.97 -28.42 25.15
N HIS A 321 -10.81 -29.06 24.00
CA HIS A 321 -10.68 -30.51 23.87
C HIS A 321 -9.23 -31.00 23.72
N GLN A 322 -8.24 -30.10 23.75
CA GLN A 322 -6.84 -30.45 23.56
C GLN A 322 -6.10 -30.60 24.89
N LYS A 323 -5.83 -31.85 25.29
CA LYS A 323 -5.08 -32.16 26.52
C LYS A 323 -3.68 -31.53 26.54
N GLN A 324 -3.02 -31.45 25.37
CA GLN A 324 -1.69 -30.86 25.26
C GLN A 324 -1.70 -29.34 25.51
N PHE A 325 -2.78 -28.66 25.12
CA PHE A 325 -2.93 -27.23 25.34
C PHE A 325 -3.02 -26.91 26.84
N GLU A 326 -3.84 -27.67 27.57
CA GLU A 326 -3.94 -27.54 29.03
C GLU A 326 -2.60 -27.86 29.72
N ALA A 327 -1.89 -28.90 29.27
CA ALA A 327 -0.56 -29.23 29.81
C ALA A 327 0.44 -28.08 29.60
N ASN A 328 0.41 -27.41 28.45
CA ASN A 328 1.26 -26.24 28.19
C ASN A 328 0.94 -25.06 29.12
N ILE A 329 -0.34 -24.78 29.38
CA ILE A 329 -0.75 -23.73 30.34
C ILE A 329 -0.22 -24.06 31.75
N GLN A 330 -0.38 -25.31 32.20
CA GLN A 330 0.10 -25.71 33.52
C GLN A 330 1.63 -25.64 33.64
N ALA A 331 2.37 -26.01 32.58
CA ALA A 331 3.81 -25.87 32.54
C ALA A 331 4.26 -24.41 32.63
N LEU A 332 3.59 -23.50 31.90
CA LEU A 332 3.87 -22.06 31.96
C LEU A 332 3.56 -21.47 33.34
N LYS A 333 2.43 -21.84 33.96
CA LYS A 333 2.10 -21.45 35.35
C LYS A 333 3.19 -21.90 36.34
N ALA A 334 3.73 -23.10 36.16
CA ALA A 334 4.79 -23.61 37.03
C ALA A 334 6.13 -22.88 36.85
N MET A 335 6.40 -22.34 35.66
CA MET A 335 7.64 -21.60 35.38
C MET A 335 7.66 -20.21 36.03
N ASN A 336 6.55 -19.47 35.99
CA ASN A 336 6.46 -18.13 36.59
C ASN A 336 5.03 -17.86 37.10
N PRO A 337 4.68 -18.37 38.29
CA PRO A 337 3.32 -18.30 38.80
C PRO A 337 2.87 -16.86 39.06
N ASP A 338 3.73 -16.04 39.65
CA ASP A 338 3.38 -14.66 40.03
C ASP A 338 3.04 -13.81 38.81
N ALA A 339 3.75 -14.01 37.70
CA ALA A 339 3.53 -13.25 36.47
C ALA A 339 2.38 -13.79 35.62
N LEU A 340 2.24 -15.12 35.49
CA LEU A 340 1.38 -15.72 34.45
C LEU A 340 0.01 -16.17 34.97
N VAL A 341 -0.15 -16.42 36.27
CA VAL A 341 -1.46 -16.75 36.84
C VAL A 341 -2.51 -15.66 36.55
N PRO A 342 -2.22 -14.34 36.63
CA PRO A 342 -3.21 -13.31 36.31
C PRO A 342 -3.64 -13.29 34.84
N LEU A 343 -2.80 -13.75 33.90
CA LEU A 343 -3.18 -13.89 32.49
C LEU A 343 -4.18 -15.04 32.30
N PHE A 344 -3.94 -16.16 32.98
CA PHE A 344 -4.68 -17.41 32.76
C PHE A 344 -5.93 -17.58 33.64
N ASN A 345 -6.15 -16.72 34.63
CA ASN A 345 -7.31 -16.74 35.52
C ASN A 345 -8.31 -15.62 35.19
N ALA A 346 -8.38 -15.21 33.93
CA ALA A 346 -9.20 -14.08 33.44
C ALA A 346 -10.66 -14.44 33.21
#